data_AF-A0A132H973-F1
#
_entry.id   AF-A0A132H973-F1
#
_cell.length_a   1.000
_cell.length_b   1.000
_cell.length_c   1.000
_cell.angle_alpha   90.00
_cell.angle_beta   90.00
_cell.angle_gamma   90.00
#
_symmetry.space_group_name_H-M   'P 1'
#
loop_
_entity.id
_entity.type
_entity.pdbx_description
1 polymer ?
#
loop_
_entity_poly.entity_id
_entity_poly.type
_entity_poly.pdbx_seq_one_letter_code
_entity_poly.pdbx_strand_id
1 'polypeptide(L)'
;MTRNRELYFEAFHVEIRFMGYLFRVIFQLWQQYSNDFLYLCAKFPSMSKPNITDSIWTKYQSIVEENKNRRKQKGDWNEDEADELIYDPNCENDLDEEGNRISFPWQYSNLLSARWVQDLFGVDWRAVQKLMSVNDGDLVFVDDVLYYREQHVIYVLDILQTLAKSTIVNVLRPIPQVIKEIDEPIYTSKDMMRILNVKETTLSKLRANFELGYTKFGDKIVYTHKDLMDFVFNPKYRNEAV
;
A
#
# COMPACT_ATOMS: atom_id res chain seq x y z
N MET A 1 15.30 24.40 -31.48
CA MET A 1 15.81 23.24 -30.70
C MET A 1 16.28 23.60 -29.28
N THR A 2 16.11 24.84 -28.80
CA THR A 2 16.64 25.32 -27.49
C THR A 2 15.69 25.16 -26.31
N ARG A 3 14.37 25.10 -26.52
CA ARG A 3 13.35 25.07 -25.45
C ARG A 3 13.33 23.78 -24.62
N ASN A 4 13.80 22.65 -25.18
CA ASN A 4 13.83 21.37 -24.48
C ASN A 4 15.02 21.21 -23.53
N ARG A 5 16.07 22.05 -23.59
CA ARG A 5 17.20 21.93 -22.65
C ARG A 5 16.97 22.65 -21.32
N GLU A 6 16.20 23.74 -21.32
CA GLU A 6 15.89 24.51 -20.10
C GLU A 6 14.93 23.77 -19.17
N LEU A 7 13.91 23.10 -19.72
CA LEU A 7 12.95 22.28 -18.95
C LEU A 7 13.61 21.09 -18.23
N TYR A 8 14.62 20.46 -18.85
CA TYR A 8 15.35 19.37 -18.22
C TYR A 8 16.29 19.87 -17.11
N PHE A 9 16.86 21.07 -17.27
CA PHE A 9 17.73 21.67 -16.25
C PHE A 9 16.96 22.14 -15.01
N GLU A 10 15.75 22.68 -15.18
CA GLU A 10 14.89 23.06 -14.06
C GLU A 10 14.35 21.83 -13.30
N ALA A 11 13.92 20.78 -14.01
CA ALA A 11 13.49 19.53 -13.39
C ALA A 11 14.60 18.87 -12.56
N PHE A 12 15.84 18.84 -13.09
CA PHE A 12 17.01 18.29 -12.39
C PHE A 12 17.40 19.11 -11.15
N HIS A 13 17.26 20.44 -11.20
CA HIS A 13 17.52 21.30 -10.04
C HIS A 13 16.46 21.16 -8.94
N VAL A 14 15.20 20.91 -9.31
CA VAL A 14 14.11 20.64 -8.35
C VAL A 14 14.33 19.29 -7.66
N GLU A 15 14.71 18.24 -8.39
CA GLU A 15 15.04 16.92 -7.82
C GLU A 15 16.23 16.98 -6.86
N ILE A 16 17.30 17.69 -7.20
CA ILE A 16 18.48 17.85 -6.32
C ILE A 16 18.12 18.61 -5.04
N ARG A 17 17.30 19.67 -5.14
CA ARG A 17 16.84 20.41 -3.94
C ARG A 17 15.92 19.57 -3.08
N PHE A 18 15.05 18.76 -3.69
CA PHE A 18 14.16 17.87 -2.97
C PHE A 18 14.92 16.77 -2.23
N MET A 19 15.89 16.13 -2.91
CA MET A 19 16.80 15.16 -2.30
C MET A 19 17.61 15.78 -1.15
N GLY A 20 18.14 17.00 -1.33
CA GLY A 20 18.87 17.70 -0.27
C GLY A 20 18.00 18.06 0.94
N TYR A 21 16.72 18.38 0.72
CA TYR A 21 15.77 18.65 1.80
C TYR A 21 15.37 17.37 2.52
N LEU A 22 15.10 16.29 1.78
CA LEU A 22 14.78 14.98 2.34
C LEU A 22 15.95 14.45 3.17
N PHE A 23 17.18 14.58 2.65
CA PHE A 23 18.40 14.17 3.37
C PHE A 23 18.61 14.99 4.64
N ARG A 24 18.34 16.30 4.62
CA ARG A 24 18.38 17.14 5.83
C ARG A 24 17.34 16.74 6.87
N VAL A 25 16.11 16.44 6.44
CA VAL A 25 15.04 16.02 7.35
C VAL A 25 15.38 14.65 7.95
N ILE A 26 15.84 13.69 7.14
CA ILE A 26 16.26 12.37 7.60
C ILE A 26 17.45 12.50 8.57
N PHE A 27 18.44 13.33 8.24
CA PHE A 27 19.62 13.56 9.10
C PHE A 27 19.26 14.26 10.42
N GLN A 28 18.33 15.22 10.39
CA GLN A 28 17.84 15.88 11.62
C GLN A 28 17.01 14.93 12.48
N LEU A 29 16.17 14.08 11.88
CA LEU A 29 15.44 13.03 12.58
C LEU A 29 16.41 12.01 13.19
N TRP A 30 17.46 11.64 12.46
CA TRP A 30 18.51 10.76 12.95
C TRP A 30 19.30 11.38 14.12
N GLN A 31 19.72 12.65 14.03
CA GLN A 31 20.41 13.32 15.13
C GLN A 31 19.52 13.53 16.36
N GLN A 32 18.24 13.85 16.16
CA GLN A 32 17.29 13.98 17.26
C GLN A 32 17.09 12.62 17.93
N TYR A 33 17.03 11.54 17.14
CA TYR A 33 16.94 10.17 17.64
C TYR A 33 18.17 9.71 18.41
N SER A 34 19.39 9.98 17.93
CA SER A 34 20.62 9.63 18.66
C SER A 34 20.71 10.34 20.02
N ASN A 35 20.25 11.58 20.09
CA ASN A 35 20.21 12.35 21.34
C ASN A 35 19.10 11.87 22.27
N ASP A 36 17.91 11.55 21.74
CA ASP A 36 16.80 11.00 22.52
C ASP A 36 17.11 9.58 23.02
N PHE A 37 17.86 8.78 22.25
CA PHE A 37 18.35 7.46 22.63
C PHE A 37 19.33 7.52 23.81
N LEU A 38 20.37 8.36 23.71
CA LEU A 38 21.30 8.61 24.82
C LEU A 38 20.58 9.16 26.07
N TYR A 39 19.57 10.01 25.87
CA TYR A 39 18.76 10.55 26.96
C TYR A 39 17.84 9.51 27.61
N LEU A 40 17.23 8.61 26.83
CA LEU A 40 16.39 7.50 27.32
C LEU A 40 17.21 6.47 28.08
N CYS A 41 18.39 6.10 27.57
CA CYS A 41 19.35 5.22 28.25
C CYS A 41 19.85 5.83 29.58
N ALA A 42 20.05 7.15 29.64
CA ALA A 42 20.49 7.83 30.85
C ALA A 42 19.39 8.02 31.92
N LYS A 43 18.11 8.06 31.54
CA LYS A 43 17.00 8.44 32.44
C LYS A 43 16.24 7.24 33.04
N PHE A 44 16.35 6.05 32.46
CA PHE A 44 15.61 4.86 32.91
C PHE A 44 16.52 3.66 33.16
N PRO A 45 17.33 3.66 34.24
CA PRO A 45 18.29 2.59 34.53
C PRO A 45 17.67 1.25 34.96
N SER A 46 16.36 1.02 34.79
CA SER A 46 15.67 -0.16 35.33
C SER A 46 14.50 -0.72 34.50
N MET A 47 14.29 -0.29 33.25
CA MET A 47 13.30 -0.94 32.36
C MET A 47 13.86 -2.23 31.73
N SER A 48 14.53 -3.06 32.53
CA SER A 48 15.14 -4.32 32.09
C SER A 48 14.15 -5.47 31.94
N LYS A 49 12.89 -5.30 32.39
CA LYS A 49 11.87 -6.34 32.27
C LYS A 49 10.98 -6.09 31.05
N PRO A 50 10.79 -7.08 30.17
CA PRO A 50 9.89 -6.98 29.03
C PRO A 50 8.49 -6.61 29.50
N ASN A 51 7.97 -5.50 28.98
CA ASN A 51 6.60 -5.07 29.21
C ASN A 51 5.72 -5.58 28.06
N ILE A 52 5.29 -6.82 28.18
CA ILE A 52 4.47 -7.51 27.18
C ILE A 52 3.21 -6.70 26.85
N THR A 53 2.58 -6.09 27.86
CA THR A 53 1.34 -5.31 27.71
C THR A 53 1.52 -4.10 26.79
N ASP A 54 2.67 -3.43 26.88
CA ASP A 54 2.97 -2.25 26.07
C ASP A 54 3.67 -2.60 24.75
N SER A 55 3.98 -3.88 24.51
CA SER A 55 4.59 -4.36 23.27
C SER A 55 3.65 -4.19 22.09
N ILE A 56 4.24 -3.81 20.95
CA ILE A 56 3.54 -3.82 19.66
C ILE A 56 3.03 -5.22 19.31
N TRP A 57 3.69 -6.26 19.83
CA TRP A 57 3.23 -7.65 19.71
C TRP A 57 1.81 -7.79 20.24
N THR A 58 1.58 -7.39 21.51
CA THR A 58 0.23 -7.43 22.11
C THR A 58 -0.71 -6.41 21.49
N LYS A 59 -0.24 -5.18 21.25
CA LYS A 59 -1.08 -4.07 20.76
C LYS A 59 -1.70 -4.33 19.38
N TYR A 60 -0.95 -4.97 18.48
CA TYR A 60 -1.39 -5.22 17.10
C TYR A 60 -1.73 -6.68 16.81
N GLN A 61 -1.79 -7.53 17.84
CA GLN A 61 -2.05 -8.96 17.68
C GLN A 61 -3.33 -9.25 16.88
N SER A 62 -4.39 -8.44 17.04
CA SER A 62 -5.64 -8.62 16.30
C SER A 62 -5.47 -8.47 14.79
N ILE A 63 -4.69 -7.48 14.34
CA ILE A 63 -4.40 -7.22 12.93
C ILE A 63 -3.54 -8.35 12.36
N VAL A 64 -2.53 -8.76 13.12
CA VAL A 64 -1.62 -9.84 12.75
C VAL A 64 -2.37 -11.16 12.57
N GLU A 65 -3.21 -11.55 13.54
CA GLU A 65 -3.99 -12.78 13.45
C GLU A 65 -4.98 -12.75 12.27
N GLU A 66 -5.59 -11.61 11.99
CA GLU A 66 -6.45 -11.47 10.81
C GLU A 66 -5.68 -11.71 9.51
N ASN A 67 -4.50 -11.08 9.36
CA ASN A 67 -3.68 -11.23 8.16
C ASN A 67 -3.05 -12.63 8.05
N LYS A 68 -2.63 -13.23 9.16
CA LYS A 68 -2.17 -14.62 9.24
C LYS A 68 -3.25 -15.59 8.77
N ASN A 69 -4.50 -15.39 9.20
CA ASN A 69 -5.63 -16.19 8.74
C ASN A 69 -5.89 -16.02 7.24
N ARG A 70 -5.74 -14.81 6.68
CA ARG A 70 -5.81 -14.60 5.23
C ARG A 70 -4.69 -15.32 4.48
N ARG A 71 -3.47 -15.38 5.01
CA ARG A 71 -2.37 -16.17 4.42
C ARG A 71 -2.66 -17.67 4.46
N LYS A 72 -3.18 -18.18 5.58
CA LYS A 72 -3.64 -19.57 5.71
C LYS A 72 -4.66 -19.94 4.63
N GLN A 73 -5.65 -19.10 4.40
CA GLN A 73 -6.66 -19.32 3.35
C GLN A 73 -6.07 -19.33 1.93
N LYS A 74 -4.94 -18.64 1.71
CA LYS A 74 -4.25 -18.59 0.41
C LYS A 74 -3.22 -19.70 0.23
N GLY A 75 -2.92 -20.48 1.27
CA GLY A 75 -1.86 -21.49 1.25
C GLY A 75 -0.44 -20.93 1.40
N ASP A 76 -0.30 -19.66 1.80
CA ASP A 76 1.00 -18.98 2.01
C ASP A 76 1.48 -19.05 3.47
N TRP A 77 0.99 -20.02 4.24
CA TRP A 77 1.28 -20.20 5.67
C TRP A 77 1.88 -21.59 5.91
N ASN A 78 2.85 -21.68 6.83
CA ASN A 78 3.43 -22.95 7.29
C ASN A 78 3.27 -23.11 8.82
N GLU A 79 3.13 -24.36 9.28
CA GLU A 79 3.10 -24.73 10.70
C GLU A 79 4.46 -24.47 11.38
N ASP A 80 5.56 -24.59 10.63
CA ASP A 80 6.93 -24.37 11.14
C ASP A 80 7.39 -22.90 11.07
N GLU A 81 6.46 -21.94 11.06
CA GLU A 81 6.83 -20.52 11.14
C GLU A 81 7.38 -20.19 12.53
N ALA A 82 8.49 -19.45 12.58
CA ALA A 82 9.14 -19.13 13.82
C ALA A 82 8.29 -18.20 14.71
N ASP A 83 8.24 -18.53 16.01
CA ASP A 83 7.58 -17.73 17.02
C ASP A 83 8.38 -16.46 17.35
N GLU A 84 7.69 -15.46 17.91
CA GLU A 84 8.32 -14.24 18.38
C GLU A 84 9.07 -14.47 19.70
N LEU A 85 10.26 -13.88 19.82
CA LEU A 85 11.06 -13.94 21.04
C LEU A 85 10.82 -12.64 21.81
N ILE A 86 9.80 -12.65 22.67
CA ILE A 86 9.44 -11.53 23.55
C ILE A 86 10.36 -11.51 24.77
N TYR A 87 11.67 -11.53 24.48
CA TYR A 87 12.83 -11.27 25.32
C TYR A 87 14.05 -12.01 24.74
N ASP A 88 15.05 -11.28 24.29
CA ASP A 88 16.35 -11.80 23.89
C ASP A 88 17.33 -11.68 25.07
N PRO A 89 17.64 -12.79 25.77
CA PRO A 89 18.52 -12.78 26.92
C PRO A 89 19.96 -12.39 26.56
N ASN A 90 20.35 -12.42 25.28
CA ASN A 90 21.68 -12.01 24.85
C ASN A 90 21.92 -10.51 25.02
N CYS A 91 20.84 -9.70 25.06
CA CYS A 91 20.91 -8.25 25.27
C CYS A 91 21.18 -7.86 26.75
N GLU A 92 21.15 -8.79 27.71
CA GLU A 92 21.35 -8.51 29.14
C GLU A 92 22.81 -8.24 29.56
N ASN A 93 23.78 -8.66 28.72
CA ASN A 93 25.20 -8.66 29.07
C ASN A 93 26.05 -7.78 28.14
N ASP A 94 25.41 -6.94 27.32
CA ASP A 94 26.13 -6.00 26.48
C ASP A 94 26.89 -4.98 27.34
N LEU A 95 28.13 -4.72 26.92
CA LEU A 95 29.04 -3.78 27.58
C LEU A 95 29.32 -2.59 26.65
N ASP A 96 29.43 -1.39 27.22
CA ASP A 96 29.89 -0.20 26.49
C ASP A 96 31.40 -0.26 26.23
N GLU A 97 31.92 0.75 25.52
CA GLU A 97 33.35 0.87 25.21
C GLU A 97 34.23 0.97 26.48
N GLU A 98 33.62 1.26 27.63
CA GLU A 98 34.26 1.42 28.94
C GLU A 98 34.12 0.15 29.81
N GLY A 99 33.44 -0.88 29.31
CA GLY A 99 33.22 -2.17 29.98
C GLY A 99 32.07 -2.17 30.99
N ASN A 100 31.22 -1.14 31.01
CA ASN A 100 30.03 -1.10 31.86
C ASN A 100 28.85 -1.79 31.18
N ARG A 101 28.00 -2.44 31.99
CA ARG A 101 26.75 -3.03 31.48
C ARG A 101 25.84 -1.96 30.93
N ILE A 102 25.43 -2.14 29.67
CA ILE A 102 24.42 -1.31 29.04
C ILE A 102 23.05 -1.89 29.37
N SER A 103 22.15 -1.06 29.88
CA SER A 103 20.73 -1.40 30.00
C SER A 103 19.97 -0.75 28.85
N PHE A 104 19.53 -1.54 27.89
CA PHE A 104 18.64 -1.05 26.84
C PHE A 104 17.18 -0.99 27.33
N PRO A 105 16.35 -0.10 26.75
CA PRO A 105 14.90 -0.20 26.88
C PRO A 105 14.41 -1.58 26.44
N TRP A 106 13.39 -2.14 27.10
CA TRP A 106 12.92 -3.50 26.81
C TRP A 106 12.48 -3.72 25.35
N GLN A 107 12.10 -2.67 24.62
CA GLN A 107 11.78 -2.73 23.18
C GLN A 107 12.97 -3.19 22.32
N TYR A 108 14.21 -3.07 22.82
CA TYR A 108 15.41 -3.59 22.14
C TYR A 108 15.59 -5.10 22.33
N SER A 109 15.01 -5.65 23.41
CA SER A 109 15.09 -7.07 23.74
C SER A 109 14.02 -7.91 23.04
N ASN A 110 12.96 -7.31 22.49
CA ASN A 110 11.94 -8.09 21.79
C ASN A 110 12.32 -8.29 20.31
N LEU A 111 12.28 -9.54 19.87
CA LEU A 111 12.53 -9.93 18.49
C LEU A 111 11.25 -10.49 17.87
N LEU A 112 10.80 -9.85 16.80
CA LEU A 112 9.58 -10.21 16.09
C LEU A 112 9.97 -10.91 14.79
N SER A 113 9.41 -12.09 14.54
CA SER A 113 9.76 -12.87 13.36
C SER A 113 9.42 -12.11 12.08
N ALA A 114 10.16 -12.35 11.00
CA ALA A 114 9.88 -11.69 9.73
C ALA A 114 8.44 -11.95 9.23
N ARG A 115 7.86 -13.12 9.57
CA ARG A 115 6.46 -13.45 9.25
C ARG A 115 5.47 -12.64 10.08
N TRP A 116 5.72 -12.47 11.37
CA TRP A 116 4.89 -11.61 12.22
C TRP A 116 4.88 -10.16 11.72
N VAL A 117 6.04 -9.61 11.40
CA VAL A 117 6.15 -8.24 10.87
C VAL A 117 5.48 -8.13 9.50
N GLN A 118 5.64 -9.14 8.64
CA GLN A 118 4.91 -9.19 7.37
C GLN A 118 3.38 -9.17 7.61
N ASP A 119 2.88 -9.92 8.58
CA ASP A 119 1.44 -9.95 8.91
C ASP A 119 0.95 -8.66 9.55
N LEU A 120 1.79 -7.93 10.28
CA LEU A 120 1.46 -6.60 10.79
C LEU A 120 1.11 -5.63 9.66
N PHE A 121 1.89 -5.64 8.58
CA PHE A 121 1.69 -4.75 7.42
C PHE A 121 0.81 -5.36 6.31
N GLY A 122 0.59 -6.67 6.34
CA GLY A 122 -0.29 -7.38 5.41
C GLY A 122 0.02 -7.08 3.93
N VAL A 123 -0.96 -6.51 3.22
CA VAL A 123 -0.84 -6.18 1.79
C VAL A 123 0.19 -5.08 1.52
N ASP A 124 0.45 -4.22 2.50
CA ASP A 124 1.40 -3.11 2.38
C ASP A 124 2.84 -3.55 2.62
N TRP A 125 3.07 -4.82 3.00
CA TRP A 125 4.39 -5.37 3.30
C TRP A 125 5.42 -5.07 2.20
N ARG A 126 5.07 -5.21 0.92
CA ARG A 126 6.02 -4.93 -0.18
C ARG A 126 6.51 -3.49 -0.21
N ALA A 127 5.67 -2.54 0.20
CA ALA A 127 6.06 -1.14 0.27
C ALA A 127 6.92 -0.87 1.51
N VAL A 128 6.51 -1.46 2.64
CA VAL A 128 7.17 -1.27 3.94
C VAL A 128 8.50 -2.00 4.05
N GLN A 129 8.66 -3.15 3.38
CA GLN A 129 9.91 -3.94 3.38
C GLN A 129 11.12 -3.10 2.99
N LYS A 130 10.95 -2.14 2.07
CA LYS A 130 12.03 -1.22 1.67
C LYS A 130 12.43 -0.25 2.78
N LEU A 131 11.49 0.15 3.64
CA LEU A 131 11.77 0.98 4.81
C LEU A 131 12.48 0.14 5.89
N MET A 132 12.04 -1.11 6.07
CA MET A 132 12.67 -2.05 7.00
C MET A 132 14.12 -2.36 6.63
N SER A 133 14.48 -2.35 5.35
CA SER A 133 15.84 -2.65 4.85
C SER A 133 16.79 -1.44 4.80
N VAL A 134 16.40 -0.27 5.33
CA VAL A 134 17.28 0.93 5.33
C VAL A 134 18.30 0.89 6.48
N ASN A 135 17.98 0.18 7.57
CA ASN A 135 18.86 0.04 8.72
C ASN A 135 19.11 -1.44 9.04
N ASP A 136 20.23 -1.97 8.54
CA ASP A 136 20.60 -3.38 8.71
C ASP A 136 21.01 -3.72 10.15
N GLY A 137 21.34 -2.72 10.98
CA GLY A 137 21.77 -2.93 12.37
C GLY A 137 20.71 -3.52 13.30
N ASP A 138 19.44 -3.48 12.89
CA ASP A 138 18.30 -3.98 13.67
C ASP A 138 17.73 -5.31 13.16
N LEU A 139 18.41 -5.93 12.18
CA LEU A 139 18.14 -7.28 11.70
C LEU A 139 18.91 -8.28 12.56
N VAL A 140 18.20 -9.24 13.14
CA VAL A 140 18.80 -10.26 14.00
C VAL A 140 18.52 -11.63 13.41
N PHE A 141 19.55 -12.45 13.26
CA PHE A 141 19.40 -13.85 12.87
C PHE A 141 19.55 -14.74 14.09
N VAL A 142 18.53 -15.56 14.34
CA VAL A 142 18.53 -16.59 15.40
C VAL A 142 18.24 -17.92 14.70
N ASP A 143 19.18 -18.87 14.76
CA ASP A 143 19.07 -20.19 14.11
C ASP A 143 18.63 -20.11 12.62
N ASP A 144 19.30 -19.26 11.84
CA ASP A 144 19.03 -18.97 10.42
C ASP A 144 17.66 -18.31 10.13
N VAL A 145 16.89 -17.97 11.16
CA VAL A 145 15.62 -17.24 11.04
C VAL A 145 15.86 -15.74 11.21
N LEU A 146 15.27 -14.96 10.31
CA LEU A 146 15.30 -13.49 10.38
C LEU A 146 14.26 -12.94 11.36
N TYR A 147 14.73 -12.10 12.26
CA TYR A 147 13.95 -11.31 13.19
C TYR A 147 14.21 -9.81 13.05
N TYR A 148 13.23 -9.02 13.46
CA TYR A 148 13.31 -7.57 13.59
C TYR A 148 13.23 -7.21 15.07
N ARG A 149 14.12 -6.32 15.53
CA ARG A 149 13.96 -5.71 16.85
C ARG A 149 12.67 -4.91 16.88
N GLU A 150 11.88 -5.06 17.94
CA GLU A 150 10.61 -4.35 18.10
C GLU A 150 10.79 -2.82 17.97
N GLN A 151 11.89 -2.28 18.51
CA GLN A 151 12.23 -0.87 18.36
C GLN A 151 12.30 -0.39 16.90
N HIS A 152 12.82 -1.20 15.98
CA HIS A 152 12.91 -0.84 14.56
C HIS A 152 11.53 -0.85 13.90
N VAL A 153 10.68 -1.80 14.26
CA VAL A 153 9.29 -1.83 13.80
C VAL A 153 8.52 -0.62 14.31
N ILE A 154 8.72 -0.22 15.58
CA ILE A 154 8.16 1.02 16.14
C ILE A 154 8.61 2.24 15.34
N TYR A 155 9.91 2.34 15.04
CA TYR A 155 10.46 3.45 14.26
C TYR A 155 9.79 3.57 12.88
N VAL A 156 9.61 2.44 12.18
CA VAL A 156 8.93 2.44 10.89
C VAL A 156 7.45 2.81 11.03
N LEU A 157 6.76 2.36 12.07
CA LEU A 157 5.38 2.78 12.36
C LEU A 157 5.29 4.29 12.60
N ASP A 158 6.23 4.88 13.34
CA ASP A 158 6.26 6.32 13.61
C ASP A 158 6.54 7.14 12.34
N ILE A 159 7.44 6.68 11.48
CA ILE A 159 7.64 7.27 10.14
C ILE A 159 6.33 7.23 9.36
N LEU A 160 5.67 6.08 9.29
CA LEU A 160 4.43 5.93 8.53
C LEU A 160 3.31 6.83 9.07
N GLN A 161 3.15 6.90 10.39
CA GLN A 161 2.19 7.81 11.03
C GLN A 161 2.51 9.29 10.76
N THR A 162 3.80 9.65 10.73
CA THR A 162 4.25 11.02 10.46
C THR A 162 4.03 11.38 9.00
N LEU A 163 4.37 10.48 8.07
CA LEU A 163 4.13 10.62 6.65
C LEU A 163 2.63 10.73 6.35
N ALA A 164 1.79 9.92 6.97
CA ALA A 164 0.34 9.99 6.82
C ALA A 164 -0.25 11.36 7.20
N LYS A 165 0.39 12.08 8.14
CA LYS A 165 0.03 13.44 8.55
C LYS A 165 0.71 14.53 7.71
N SER A 166 1.70 14.18 6.90
CA SER A 166 2.50 15.13 6.13
C SER A 166 1.79 15.60 4.85
N THR A 167 1.94 16.88 4.55
CA THR A 167 1.43 17.48 3.30
C THR A 167 2.08 16.89 2.06
N ILE A 168 3.31 16.38 2.18
CA ILE A 168 4.04 15.79 1.06
C ILE A 168 3.38 14.51 0.55
N VAL A 169 2.79 13.71 1.43
CA VAL A 169 2.05 12.51 1.03
C VAL A 169 0.79 12.90 0.24
N ASN A 170 0.19 14.06 0.50
CA ASN A 170 -0.92 14.55 -0.31
C ASN A 170 -0.46 15.01 -1.71
N VAL A 171 0.77 15.51 -1.83
CA VAL A 171 1.37 15.89 -3.13
C VAL A 171 1.80 14.64 -3.92
N LEU A 172 2.35 13.65 -3.23
CA LEU A 172 2.82 12.38 -3.82
C LEU A 172 1.69 11.39 -4.07
N ARG A 173 0.55 11.54 -3.37
CA ARG A 173 -0.64 10.76 -3.68
C ARG A 173 -0.94 11.02 -5.15
N PRO A 174 -0.99 9.97 -5.99
CA PRO A 174 -1.40 10.17 -7.35
C PRO A 174 -2.72 10.93 -7.29
N ILE A 175 -2.79 12.08 -7.98
CA ILE A 175 -4.06 12.76 -8.20
C ILE A 175 -5.00 11.64 -8.61
N PRO A 176 -6.11 11.39 -7.88
CA PRO A 176 -7.02 10.34 -8.28
C PRO A 176 -7.34 10.65 -9.72
N GLN A 177 -6.79 9.84 -10.62
CA GLN A 177 -7.30 9.76 -11.95
C GLN A 177 -8.69 9.24 -11.65
N VAL A 178 -9.67 10.14 -11.72
CA VAL A 178 -11.00 9.73 -12.08
C VAL A 178 -10.76 9.08 -13.43
N ILE A 179 -10.41 7.79 -13.39
CA ILE A 179 -10.83 6.86 -14.40
C ILE A 179 -12.33 7.02 -14.26
N LYS A 180 -12.88 7.98 -15.01
CA LYS A 180 -14.20 7.78 -15.54
C LYS A 180 -14.02 6.42 -16.17
N GLU A 181 -14.55 5.38 -15.51
CA GLU A 181 -15.10 4.27 -16.26
C GLU A 181 -15.71 4.97 -17.46
N ILE A 182 -15.14 4.72 -18.64
CA ILE A 182 -15.75 5.21 -19.85
C ILE A 182 -17.06 4.43 -19.83
N ASP A 183 -18.09 5.04 -19.22
CA ASP A 183 -19.43 4.50 -19.19
C ASP A 183 -19.67 4.16 -20.65
N GLU A 184 -19.78 2.87 -20.95
CA GLU A 184 -20.01 2.44 -22.32
C GLU A 184 -21.18 3.29 -22.83
N PRO A 185 -21.04 3.92 -24.00
CA PRO A 185 -21.99 4.93 -24.43
C PRO A 185 -23.41 4.35 -24.41
N ILE A 186 -24.29 5.00 -23.66
CA ILE A 186 -25.71 4.65 -23.60
C ILE A 186 -26.43 5.45 -24.69
N TYR A 187 -27.09 4.74 -25.59
CA TYR A 187 -27.82 5.32 -26.71
C TYR A 187 -29.31 5.43 -26.38
N THR A 188 -29.94 6.52 -26.81
CA THR A 188 -31.40 6.65 -26.80
C THR A 188 -32.01 6.09 -28.08
N SER A 189 -33.34 5.91 -28.14
CA SER A 189 -34.01 5.55 -29.41
C SER A 189 -33.71 6.53 -30.54
N LYS A 190 -33.53 7.83 -30.22
CA LYS A 190 -33.14 8.84 -31.22
C LYS A 190 -31.75 8.60 -31.76
N ASP A 191 -30.81 8.21 -30.90
CA ASP A 191 -29.45 7.88 -31.32
C ASP A 191 -29.42 6.62 -32.19
N MET A 192 -30.17 5.58 -31.81
CA MET A 192 -30.27 4.35 -32.59
C MET A 192 -30.91 4.58 -33.97
N MET A 193 -31.98 5.37 -34.05
CA MET A 193 -32.58 5.75 -35.34
C MET A 193 -31.58 6.46 -36.24
N ARG A 194 -30.75 7.34 -35.68
CA ARG A 194 -29.73 8.07 -36.43
C ARG A 194 -28.56 7.18 -36.87
N ILE A 195 -28.07 6.32 -35.97
CA ILE A 195 -26.93 5.42 -36.24
C ILE A 195 -27.31 4.35 -37.27
N LEU A 196 -28.48 3.72 -37.10
CA LEU A 196 -28.96 2.68 -38.00
C LEU A 196 -29.69 3.24 -39.24
N ASN A 197 -29.91 4.55 -39.30
CA ASN A 197 -30.68 5.23 -40.34
C ASN A 197 -32.09 4.63 -40.54
N VAL A 198 -32.81 4.38 -39.44
CA VAL A 198 -34.16 3.79 -39.44
C VAL A 198 -35.20 4.71 -38.80
N LYS A 199 -36.47 4.50 -39.16
CA LYS A 199 -37.61 5.19 -38.52
C LYS A 199 -38.02 4.49 -37.22
N GLU A 200 -38.70 5.20 -36.32
CA GLU A 200 -39.17 4.66 -35.04
C GLU A 200 -40.08 3.42 -35.20
N THR A 201 -40.87 3.37 -36.28
CA THR A 201 -41.72 2.21 -36.60
C THR A 201 -40.89 0.96 -36.86
N THR A 202 -39.77 1.09 -37.58
CA THR A 202 -38.82 0.00 -37.84
C THR A 202 -38.09 -0.38 -36.55
N LEU A 203 -37.59 0.60 -35.79
CA LEU A 203 -36.91 0.35 -34.51
C LEU A 203 -37.83 -0.38 -33.50
N SER A 204 -39.12 -0.04 -33.48
CA SER A 204 -40.12 -0.72 -32.65
C SER A 204 -40.36 -2.16 -33.07
N LYS A 205 -40.35 -2.46 -34.37
CA LYS A 205 -40.45 -3.84 -34.87
C LYS A 205 -39.22 -4.67 -34.49
N LEU A 206 -38.02 -4.12 -34.65
CA LEU A 206 -36.76 -4.79 -34.28
C LEU A 206 -36.75 -5.18 -32.79
N ARG A 207 -37.25 -4.29 -31.91
CA ARG A 207 -37.44 -4.61 -30.48
C ARG A 207 -38.49 -5.69 -30.25
N ALA A 208 -39.65 -5.56 -30.90
CA ALA A 208 -40.76 -6.50 -30.74
C ALA A 208 -40.42 -7.92 -31.21
N ASN A 209 -39.54 -8.03 -32.21
CA ASN A 209 -39.06 -9.30 -32.75
C ASN A 209 -37.83 -9.86 -32.00
N PHE A 210 -37.38 -9.21 -30.91
CA PHE A 210 -36.16 -9.55 -30.16
C PHE A 210 -34.87 -9.55 -30.99
N GLU A 211 -34.86 -8.76 -32.07
CA GLU A 211 -33.72 -8.64 -32.99
C GLU A 211 -32.71 -7.61 -32.50
N LEU A 212 -33.18 -6.60 -31.76
CA LEU A 212 -32.37 -5.57 -31.12
C LEU A 212 -32.57 -5.62 -29.60
N GLY A 213 -31.48 -5.88 -28.87
CA GLY A 213 -31.44 -5.81 -27.40
C GLY A 213 -31.73 -4.40 -26.90
N TYR A 214 -32.36 -4.28 -25.74
CA TYR A 214 -32.59 -3.00 -25.09
C TYR A 214 -32.80 -3.17 -23.58
N THR A 215 -32.53 -2.10 -22.83
CA THR A 215 -32.85 -2.00 -21.41
C THR A 215 -33.96 -0.98 -21.20
N LYS A 216 -34.93 -1.30 -20.34
CA LYS A 216 -36.02 -0.39 -19.97
C LYS A 216 -35.78 0.15 -18.56
N PHE A 217 -35.63 1.47 -18.45
CA PHE A 217 -35.55 2.19 -17.18
C PHE A 217 -36.80 3.06 -17.01
N GLY A 218 -37.79 2.54 -16.27
CA GLY A 218 -39.10 3.17 -16.16
C GLY A 218 -39.78 3.26 -17.53
N ASP A 219 -40.14 4.46 -17.97
CA ASP A 219 -40.75 4.70 -19.29
C ASP A 219 -39.73 4.89 -20.43
N LYS A 220 -38.43 4.91 -20.11
CA LYS A 220 -37.38 5.16 -21.08
C LYS A 220 -36.74 3.85 -21.54
N ILE A 221 -36.44 3.80 -22.83
CA ILE A 221 -35.70 2.69 -23.45
C ILE A 221 -34.33 3.20 -23.82
N VAL A 222 -33.31 2.45 -23.42
CA VAL A 222 -31.89 2.74 -23.67
C VAL A 222 -31.20 1.51 -24.24
N TYR A 223 -30.12 1.74 -24.96
CA TYR A 223 -29.33 0.71 -25.63
C TYR A 223 -27.87 0.88 -25.21
N THR A 224 -27.20 -0.22 -24.96
CA THR A 224 -25.76 -0.24 -24.68
C THR A 224 -24.96 -0.30 -25.97
N HIS A 225 -23.66 -0.03 -25.89
CA HIS A 225 -22.76 -0.26 -27.03
C HIS A 225 -22.78 -1.72 -27.49
N LYS A 226 -22.88 -2.65 -26.55
CA LYS A 226 -23.04 -4.07 -26.85
C LYS A 226 -24.31 -4.35 -27.67
N ASP A 227 -25.46 -3.81 -27.29
CA ASP A 227 -26.72 -4.03 -28.03
C ASP A 227 -26.61 -3.58 -29.49
N LEU A 228 -25.96 -2.44 -29.73
CA LEU A 228 -25.71 -1.92 -31.07
C LEU A 228 -24.77 -2.83 -31.86
N MET A 229 -23.64 -3.23 -31.26
CA MET A 229 -22.64 -4.06 -31.94
C MET A 229 -23.18 -5.46 -32.23
N ASP A 230 -23.90 -6.06 -31.29
CA ASP A 230 -24.56 -7.37 -31.48
C ASP A 230 -25.55 -7.31 -32.65
N PHE A 231 -26.27 -6.20 -32.83
CA PHE A 231 -27.15 -6.00 -33.98
C PHE A 231 -26.40 -5.80 -35.30
N VAL A 232 -25.40 -4.90 -35.33
CA VAL A 232 -24.62 -4.57 -36.53
C VAL A 232 -23.81 -5.75 -37.04
N PHE A 233 -23.25 -6.56 -36.13
CA PHE A 233 -22.48 -7.74 -36.50
C PHE A 233 -23.32 -9.01 -36.66
N ASN A 234 -24.64 -8.93 -36.48
CA ASN A 234 -25.51 -10.07 -36.71
C ASN A 234 -25.56 -10.41 -38.22
N PRO A 235 -25.15 -11.63 -38.63
CA PRO A 235 -25.12 -12.03 -40.03
C PRO A 235 -26.47 -11.92 -40.75
N LYS A 236 -27.59 -11.97 -40.02
CA LYS A 236 -28.94 -11.86 -40.60
C LYS A 236 -29.24 -10.48 -41.20
N TYR A 237 -28.65 -9.42 -40.66
CA TYR A 237 -28.91 -8.03 -41.11
C TYR A 237 -27.75 -7.46 -41.94
N ARG A 238 -26.72 -8.27 -42.21
CA ARG A 238 -25.53 -7.87 -42.97
C ARG A 238 -25.77 -7.70 -44.48
N ASN A 239 -26.96 -8.06 -44.98
CA ASN A 239 -27.26 -8.17 -46.42
C ASN A 239 -28.31 -7.18 -46.96
N GLU A 240 -28.59 -6.07 -46.27
CA GLU A 240 -29.42 -4.98 -46.84
C GLU A 240 -28.63 -3.68 -47.10
N ALA A 241 -27.29 -3.72 -47.01
CA ALA A 241 -26.42 -2.59 -47.32
C ALA A 241 -25.31 -2.99 -48.32
N VAL A 242 -25.72 -3.34 -49.54
CA VAL A 242 -24.91 -3.19 -50.76
C VAL A 242 -25.79 -2.58 -51.84
#